data_AF-A0A4P5VSV7-F1
#
_entry.id   AF-A0A4P5VSV7-F1
#
_cell.length_a   1.000
_cell.length_b   1.000
_cell.length_c   1.000
_cell.angle_alpha   90.00
_cell.angle_beta   90.00
_cell.angle_gamma   90.00
#
_symmetry.space_group_name_H-M   'P 1'
#
loop_
_entity.id
_entity.type
_entity.pdbx_description
1 polymer ?
#
loop_
_entity_poly.entity_id
_entity_poly.type
_entity_poly.pdbx_seq_one_letter_code
_entity_poly.pdbx_strand_id
1 'polypeptide(L)'
;MAMIQQWRVSFGDNSAVVEADNWLGALAVALPKVGLDLGAMGRLVCSTLPDGSATARDPRSGGEVRVQPMDSMAPPGFEMPESSFARINVPHLMVPAPAPTVVASASESVIASPSALRAQLEADESTESKPVLPPSFGQPSPLDDRLEDLFMRLGEVSEAASANEACAAALRIASELVPADAGAVLIKTSRGDGLRFRAALGPASKSLLDTMIPLDRGLAGFVFQLGVALSIGDAKRDERHYSRVDKQTGYVTRSVLAAPVRADQGGVYGVLELINPPRPFNDDDLELATRVAATLGGYFRAMDQ
;
A
#
# COMPACT_ATOMS: atom_id res chain seq x y z
N MET A 1 3.22 5.92 -27.71
CA MET A 1 4.42 5.32 -27.08
C MET A 1 4.59 6.01 -25.73
N ALA A 2 5.21 5.36 -24.75
CA ALA A 2 5.66 6.08 -23.57
C ALA A 2 6.81 7.02 -23.96
N MET A 3 6.91 8.17 -23.30
CA MET A 3 7.99 9.14 -23.50
C MET A 3 9.13 8.79 -22.56
N ILE A 4 10.12 8.06 -23.06
CA ILE A 4 11.37 7.82 -22.32
C ILE A 4 12.10 9.17 -22.20
N GLN A 5 12.42 9.57 -20.97
CA GLN A 5 13.15 10.80 -20.67
C GLN A 5 14.36 10.51 -19.78
N GLN A 6 15.35 11.42 -19.79
CA GLN A 6 16.55 11.30 -18.96
C GLN A 6 16.35 11.90 -17.57
N TRP A 7 16.72 11.12 -16.56
CA TRP A 7 16.62 11.46 -15.15
C TRP A 7 17.99 11.40 -14.49
N ARG A 8 18.31 12.40 -13.69
CA ARG A 8 19.40 12.36 -12.72
C ARG A 8 18.85 11.84 -11.40
N VAL A 9 19.44 10.77 -10.88
CA VAL A 9 19.16 10.25 -9.54
C VAL A 9 20.41 10.47 -8.68
N SER A 10 20.26 11.00 -7.47
CA SER A 10 21.37 11.27 -6.56
C SER A 10 21.08 10.88 -5.11
N PHE A 11 22.12 10.41 -4.42
CA PHE A 11 22.09 9.99 -3.03
C PHE A 11 23.45 10.28 -2.38
N GLY A 12 23.48 11.21 -1.42
CA GLY A 12 24.74 11.79 -0.94
C GLY A 12 25.54 12.39 -2.10
N ASP A 13 26.84 12.07 -2.16
CA ASP A 13 27.73 12.47 -3.25
C ASP A 13 27.58 11.61 -4.53
N ASN A 14 26.89 10.46 -4.45
CA ASN A 14 26.68 9.58 -5.60
C ASN A 14 25.58 10.12 -6.50
N SER A 15 25.77 10.04 -7.83
CA SER A 15 24.69 10.27 -8.79
C SER A 15 24.82 9.41 -10.04
N ALA A 16 23.68 9.10 -10.65
CA ALA A 16 23.57 8.35 -11.89
C ALA A 16 22.56 9.03 -12.83
N VAL A 17 22.83 8.95 -14.13
CA VAL A 17 21.85 9.32 -15.17
C VAL A 17 21.23 8.05 -15.73
N VAL A 18 19.91 8.04 -15.87
CA VAL A 18 19.13 6.89 -16.36
C VAL A 18 17.98 7.34 -17.25
N GLU A 19 17.57 6.45 -18.14
CA GLU A 19 16.41 6.64 -19.01
C GLU A 19 15.21 5.84 -18.48
N ALA A 20 14.07 6.51 -18.32
CA ALA A 20 12.83 5.89 -17.86
C ALA A 20 11.59 6.71 -18.25
N ASP A 21 10.44 6.04 -18.35
CA ASP A 21 9.13 6.67 -18.59
C ASP A 21 8.77 7.70 -17.51
N ASN A 22 9.17 7.47 -16.25
CA ASN A 22 8.83 8.31 -15.08
C ASN A 22 9.93 8.25 -13.99
N TRP A 23 9.84 9.18 -13.03
CA TRP A 23 10.82 9.39 -11.95
C TRP A 23 11.08 8.14 -11.10
N LEU A 24 10.09 7.26 -10.93
CA LEU A 24 10.23 6.11 -10.05
C LEU A 24 10.71 4.85 -10.79
N GLY A 25 10.43 4.75 -12.09
CA GLY A 25 11.18 3.87 -12.99
C GLY A 25 12.66 4.24 -13.02
N ALA A 26 12.98 5.56 -13.06
CA ALA A 26 14.34 6.04 -12.92
C ALA A 26 14.95 5.67 -11.56
N LEU A 27 14.23 5.86 -10.44
CA LEU A 27 14.70 5.43 -9.12
C LEU A 27 15.07 3.93 -9.12
N ALA A 28 14.17 3.06 -9.57
CA ALA A 28 14.40 1.61 -9.58
C ALA A 28 15.61 1.20 -10.44
N VAL A 29 15.84 1.85 -11.58
CA VAL A 29 16.98 1.60 -12.48
C VAL A 29 18.29 2.22 -11.96
N ALA A 30 18.21 3.28 -11.15
CA ALA A 30 19.36 4.02 -10.65
C ALA A 30 19.86 3.61 -9.27
N LEU A 31 19.02 3.05 -8.40
CA LEU A 31 19.42 2.73 -7.02
C LEU A 31 20.70 1.87 -6.93
N PRO A 32 20.85 0.76 -7.68
CA PRO A 32 22.10 0.00 -7.70
C PRO A 32 23.32 0.80 -8.20
N LYS A 33 23.09 1.84 -9.02
CA LYS A 33 24.13 2.72 -9.58
C LYS A 33 24.57 3.82 -8.60
N VAL A 34 23.72 4.19 -7.64
CA VAL A 34 24.06 5.14 -6.55
C VAL A 34 24.45 4.44 -5.23
N GLY A 35 24.59 3.11 -5.25
CA GLY A 35 25.04 2.31 -4.11
C GLY A 35 23.93 1.84 -3.16
N LEU A 36 22.69 1.72 -3.65
CA LEU A 36 21.51 1.40 -2.86
C LEU A 36 20.71 0.21 -3.42
N ASP A 37 19.99 -0.49 -2.54
CA ASP A 37 19.12 -1.60 -2.89
C ASP A 37 17.69 -1.36 -2.35
N LEU A 38 16.69 -1.53 -3.22
CA LEU A 38 15.27 -1.49 -2.85
C LEU A 38 14.90 -2.64 -1.90
N GLY A 39 15.52 -3.81 -2.07
CA GLY A 39 15.32 -4.96 -1.19
C GLY A 39 15.72 -4.66 0.25
N ALA A 40 16.83 -3.93 0.43
CA ALA A 40 17.30 -3.43 1.73
C ALA A 40 16.46 -2.26 2.29
N MET A 41 16.00 -1.33 1.45
CA MET A 41 15.17 -0.21 1.90
C MET A 41 13.80 -0.67 2.43
N GLY A 42 13.08 -1.50 1.67
CA GLY A 42 11.79 -2.10 2.05
C GLY A 42 10.59 -1.13 2.23
N ARG A 43 10.84 0.15 2.52
CA ARG A 43 9.86 1.22 2.70
C ARG A 43 10.38 2.55 2.16
N LEU A 44 9.50 3.37 1.60
CA LEU A 44 9.82 4.70 1.09
C LEU A 44 8.72 5.72 1.43
N VAL A 45 9.12 6.91 1.87
CA VAL A 45 8.27 8.10 1.89
C VAL A 45 8.64 8.96 0.68
N CYS A 46 7.65 9.24 -0.16
CA CYS A 46 7.86 9.79 -1.49
C CYS A 46 7.04 11.07 -1.71
N SER A 47 7.68 12.07 -2.32
CA SER A 47 7.06 13.36 -2.62
C SER A 47 7.44 13.83 -4.03
N THR A 48 6.44 14.13 -4.86
CA THR A 48 6.61 14.80 -6.15
C THR A 48 6.58 16.31 -5.95
N LEU A 49 7.52 17.03 -6.58
CA LEU A 49 7.72 18.47 -6.39
C LEU A 49 7.12 19.30 -7.54
N PRO A 50 6.93 20.62 -7.36
CA PRO A 50 6.35 21.51 -8.37
C PRO A 50 6.99 21.46 -9.75
N ASP A 51 8.31 21.21 -9.80
CA ASP A 51 9.19 21.19 -10.98
C ASP A 51 9.25 19.83 -11.71
N GLY A 52 8.53 18.82 -11.23
CA GLY A 52 8.56 17.45 -11.77
C GLY A 52 9.70 16.59 -11.23
N SER A 53 10.53 17.11 -10.33
CA SER A 53 11.45 16.29 -9.54
C SER A 53 10.69 15.55 -8.43
N ALA A 54 11.35 14.57 -7.80
CA ALA A 54 10.81 13.81 -6.68
C ALA A 54 11.88 13.47 -5.64
N THR A 55 11.45 13.27 -4.40
CA THR A 55 12.26 12.67 -3.33
C THR A 55 11.70 11.30 -2.95
N ALA A 56 12.58 10.39 -2.57
CA ALA A 56 12.26 9.10 -1.97
C ALA A 56 13.20 8.87 -0.77
N ARG A 57 12.63 8.83 0.44
CA ARG A 57 13.37 8.68 1.70
C ARG A 57 13.02 7.34 2.34
N ASP A 58 14.02 6.59 2.80
CA ASP A 58 13.78 5.50 3.77
C ASP A 58 13.70 6.09 5.19
N PRO A 59 12.59 5.90 5.93
CA PRO A 59 12.46 6.32 7.32
C PRO A 59 13.54 5.78 8.26
N ARG A 60 14.06 4.57 8.02
CA ARG A 60 14.91 3.83 8.97
C ARG A 60 16.38 4.26 8.93
N SER A 61 16.97 4.31 7.73
CA SER A 61 18.30 4.90 7.52
C SER A 61 18.28 6.43 7.52
N GLY A 62 17.10 7.04 7.32
CA GLY A 62 16.94 8.47 7.11
C GLY A 62 17.42 8.97 5.75
N GLY A 63 17.96 8.08 4.90
CA GLY A 63 18.56 8.42 3.61
C GLY A 63 17.54 8.93 2.60
N GLU A 64 17.77 10.12 2.05
CA GLU A 64 16.98 10.73 0.99
C GLU A 64 17.66 10.58 -0.37
N VAL A 65 16.93 9.99 -1.33
CA VAL A 65 17.31 9.95 -2.74
C VAL A 65 16.51 11.00 -3.49
N ARG A 66 17.17 11.76 -4.36
CA ARG A 66 16.54 12.77 -5.22
C ARG A 66 16.50 12.28 -6.66
N VAL A 67 15.41 12.57 -7.37
CA VAL A 67 15.22 12.25 -8.78
C VAL A 67 14.80 13.52 -9.52
N GLN A 68 15.57 13.94 -10.51
CA GLN A 68 15.36 15.19 -11.25
C GLN A 68 15.29 14.90 -12.75
N PRO A 69 14.30 15.42 -13.50
CA PRO A 69 14.31 15.36 -14.95
C PRO A 69 15.47 16.23 -15.47
N MET A 70 16.24 15.75 -16.46
CA MET A 70 17.38 16.49 -16.98
C MET A 70 17.02 17.50 -18.08
N ASP A 71 15.94 17.26 -18.84
CA ASP A 71 15.48 18.14 -19.92
C ASP A 71 13.99 18.48 -19.74
N SER A 72 13.71 19.67 -19.19
CA SER A 72 12.34 20.20 -19.17
C SER A 72 12.03 21.01 -20.43
N MET A 73 11.52 20.33 -21.45
CA MET A 73 10.67 20.92 -22.49
C MET A 73 9.29 20.25 -22.51
N ALA A 74 8.64 20.17 -21.34
CA ALA A 74 7.19 20.06 -21.27
C ALA A 74 6.58 21.44 -21.59
N PRO A 75 5.93 21.65 -22.75
CA PRO A 75 5.33 22.95 -23.05
C PRO A 75 4.16 23.23 -22.10
N PRO A 76 3.97 24.48 -21.64
CA PRO A 76 2.89 24.81 -20.72
C PRO A 76 1.52 24.55 -21.37
N GLY A 77 0.74 23.65 -20.74
CA GLY A 77 -0.59 23.24 -21.23
C GLY A 77 -0.69 21.83 -21.80
N PHE A 78 0.35 20.99 -21.71
CA PHE A 78 0.26 19.59 -22.14
C PHE A 78 -0.48 18.71 -21.10
N GLU A 79 -1.77 18.43 -21.33
CA GLU A 79 -2.48 17.36 -20.63
C GLU A 79 -2.08 15.99 -21.19
N MET A 80 -1.64 15.08 -20.32
CA MET A 80 -1.27 13.71 -20.69
C MET A 80 -2.52 12.91 -21.11
N PRO A 81 -2.56 12.33 -22.33
CA PRO A 81 -3.70 11.53 -22.77
C PRO A 81 -3.78 10.20 -22.01
N GLU A 82 -5.00 9.71 -21.77
CA GLU A 82 -5.27 8.52 -20.93
C GLU A 82 -4.62 7.20 -21.41
N SER A 83 -4.06 7.18 -22.62
CA SER A 83 -3.32 6.04 -23.17
C SER A 83 -1.84 5.98 -22.71
N SER A 84 -1.33 7.02 -22.06
CA SER A 84 0.09 7.18 -21.70
C SER A 84 0.51 6.60 -20.34
N PHE A 85 -0.29 5.72 -19.72
CA PHE A 85 0.13 5.01 -18.50
C PHE A 85 1.47 4.26 -18.74
N ALA A 86 2.50 4.58 -17.96
CA ALA A 86 3.82 3.95 -18.03
C ALA A 86 3.76 2.45 -17.69
N ARG A 87 4.49 1.62 -18.44
CA ARG A 87 4.58 0.17 -18.16
C ARG A 87 5.78 -0.09 -17.27
N ILE A 88 5.55 -0.55 -16.05
CA ILE A 88 6.64 -0.95 -15.15
C ILE A 88 7.22 -2.27 -15.69
N ASN A 89 8.40 -2.20 -16.30
CA ASN A 89 9.11 -3.34 -16.88
C ASN A 89 10.29 -3.74 -15.97
N VAL A 90 10.01 -4.51 -14.92
CA VAL A 90 11.03 -5.01 -13.98
C VAL A 90 11.62 -6.32 -14.52
N PRO A 91 12.90 -6.38 -14.92
CA PRO A 91 13.50 -7.60 -15.44
C PRO A 91 13.75 -8.64 -14.34
N HIS A 92 13.06 -9.78 -14.44
CA HIS A 92 13.37 -11.06 -13.80
C HIS A 92 13.57 -11.08 -12.26
N LEU A 93 12.47 -10.97 -11.51
CA LEU A 93 12.36 -11.64 -10.21
C LEU A 93 11.96 -13.11 -10.42
N MET A 94 12.92 -14.02 -10.29
CA MET A 94 12.70 -15.47 -10.38
C MET A 94 12.06 -16.02 -9.11
N VAL A 95 10.99 -16.81 -9.25
CA VAL A 95 10.40 -17.60 -8.15
C VAL A 95 11.17 -18.92 -8.01
N PRO A 96 11.76 -19.25 -6.85
CA PRO A 96 12.34 -20.56 -6.59
C PRO A 96 11.25 -21.64 -6.43
N ALA A 97 11.51 -22.85 -6.92
CA ALA A 97 10.58 -23.98 -6.76
C ALA A 97 10.65 -24.60 -5.35
N PRO A 98 9.55 -25.19 -4.83
CA PRO A 98 9.51 -25.80 -3.49
C PRO A 98 10.24 -27.15 -3.42
N ALA A 99 10.62 -27.52 -2.19
CA ALA A 99 11.20 -28.81 -1.81
C ALA A 99 10.33 -29.47 -0.70
N PRO A 100 10.41 -30.81 -0.49
CA PRO A 100 9.24 -31.58 -0.07
C PRO A 100 8.92 -31.60 1.43
N THR A 101 7.62 -31.78 1.70
CA THR A 101 6.95 -31.87 3.02
C THR A 101 7.35 -33.12 3.82
N VAL A 102 7.32 -33.00 5.15
CA VAL A 102 7.33 -34.13 6.10
C VAL A 102 6.07 -34.03 6.98
N VAL A 103 5.41 -35.17 7.24
CA VAL A 103 4.08 -35.23 7.85
C VAL A 103 4.15 -35.59 9.34
N ALA A 104 3.34 -34.94 10.17
CA ALA A 104 3.01 -35.36 11.53
C ALA A 104 1.55 -35.00 11.87
N SER A 105 0.88 -35.81 12.68
CA SER A 105 -0.58 -35.75 12.91
C SER A 105 -0.97 -35.95 14.38
N ALA A 106 -2.03 -35.28 14.86
CA ALA A 106 -3.01 -35.83 15.81
C ALA A 106 -4.24 -34.91 16.03
N SER A 107 -5.43 -35.52 16.04
CA SER A 107 -6.64 -35.30 16.89
C SER A 107 -6.96 -33.90 17.46
N GLU A 108 -8.17 -33.32 17.26
CA GLU A 108 -9.48 -33.67 17.90
C GLU A 108 -9.46 -33.55 19.45
N SER A 109 -10.42 -32.94 20.18
CA SER A 109 -11.70 -32.23 19.91
C SER A 109 -12.22 -31.55 21.23
N VAL A 110 -13.38 -30.90 21.45
CA VAL A 110 -14.65 -30.67 20.71
C VAL A 110 -15.47 -29.46 21.28
N ILE A 111 -16.32 -28.81 20.46
CA ILE A 111 -17.56 -27.99 20.72
C ILE A 111 -17.73 -27.13 22.00
N ALA A 112 -17.99 -25.83 21.79
CA ALA A 112 -19.09 -25.05 22.40
C ALA A 112 -19.56 -23.94 21.42
N SER A 113 -20.80 -23.42 21.53
CA SER A 113 -21.42 -22.56 20.48
C SER A 113 -22.49 -21.58 21.05
N PRO A 114 -23.08 -20.62 20.28
CA PRO A 114 -22.95 -19.21 20.66
C PRO A 114 -24.29 -18.46 20.89
N SER A 115 -24.41 -17.76 22.02
CA SER A 115 -25.63 -16.98 22.34
C SER A 115 -25.49 -15.81 23.32
N ALA A 116 -24.28 -15.48 23.80
CA ALA A 116 -24.11 -14.66 25.02
C ALA A 116 -23.96 -13.13 24.83
N LEU A 117 -23.77 -12.60 23.61
CA LEU A 117 -23.41 -11.19 23.39
C LEU A 117 -24.39 -10.45 22.44
N ARG A 118 -25.66 -10.37 22.83
CA ARG A 118 -26.71 -9.66 22.08
C ARG A 118 -27.66 -8.83 22.96
N ALA A 119 -27.13 -8.28 24.07
CA ALA A 119 -27.92 -7.63 25.13
C ALA A 119 -27.33 -6.30 25.65
N GLN A 120 -26.54 -5.60 24.82
CA GLN A 120 -25.87 -4.32 25.16
C GLN A 120 -26.03 -3.28 24.04
N LEU A 121 -27.19 -3.27 23.38
CA LEU A 121 -27.56 -2.36 22.29
C LEU A 121 -28.99 -1.82 22.48
N GLU A 122 -29.30 -1.28 23.67
CA GLU A 122 -30.62 -0.68 23.97
C GLU A 122 -30.61 0.21 25.23
N ALA A 123 -29.74 1.23 25.31
CA ALA A 123 -29.84 2.36 26.26
C ALA A 123 -28.79 3.48 26.02
N ASP A 124 -29.04 4.38 25.06
CA ASP A 124 -28.85 5.84 25.28
C ASP A 124 -29.48 6.64 24.13
N GLU A 125 -30.63 7.29 24.38
CA GLU A 125 -31.22 8.30 23.50
C GLU A 125 -31.43 9.61 24.28
N SER A 126 -31.35 10.73 23.56
CA SER A 126 -31.57 12.12 24.01
C SER A 126 -30.48 12.81 24.85
N THR A 127 -29.63 13.60 24.18
CA THR A 127 -29.29 14.95 24.66
C THR A 127 -29.05 15.89 23.46
N GLU A 128 -29.18 17.20 23.67
CA GLU A 128 -29.44 18.17 22.60
C GLU A 128 -28.22 18.67 21.80
N SER A 129 -28.51 19.16 20.59
CA SER A 129 -27.55 19.65 19.59
C SER A 129 -26.75 20.87 20.04
N LYS A 130 -25.49 20.67 20.44
CA LYS A 130 -24.45 21.71 20.31
C LYS A 130 -23.97 21.83 18.85
N PRO A 131 -23.50 23.01 18.41
CA PRO A 131 -22.79 23.12 17.14
C PRO A 131 -21.52 22.26 17.21
N VAL A 132 -21.48 21.21 16.40
CA VAL A 132 -20.31 20.32 16.28
C VAL A 132 -19.20 21.10 15.58
N LEU A 133 -18.24 21.59 16.36
CA LEU A 133 -16.91 21.90 15.86
C LEU A 133 -16.40 20.66 15.09
N PRO A 134 -15.75 20.82 13.93
CA PRO A 134 -15.17 19.67 13.24
C PRO A 134 -14.27 18.93 14.23
N PRO A 135 -14.36 17.59 14.33
CA PRO A 135 -13.64 16.85 15.35
C PRO A 135 -12.16 17.20 15.22
N SER A 136 -11.59 17.75 16.29
CA SER A 136 -10.16 17.98 16.37
C SER A 136 -9.52 16.60 16.33
N PHE A 137 -9.05 16.18 15.16
CA PHE A 137 -8.25 14.99 15.00
C PHE A 137 -7.06 15.14 15.93
N GLY A 138 -7.11 14.42 17.06
CA GLY A 138 -6.03 14.42 18.02
C GLY A 138 -4.75 13.98 17.34
N GLN A 139 -3.61 14.34 17.93
CA GLN A 139 -2.40 13.59 17.61
C GLN A 139 -2.72 12.10 17.85
N PRO A 140 -2.27 11.19 16.97
CA PRO A 140 -2.43 9.76 17.21
C PRO A 140 -1.79 9.42 18.56
N SER A 141 -2.26 8.35 19.20
CA SER A 141 -1.54 7.80 20.35
C SER A 141 -0.08 7.49 19.99
N PRO A 142 0.83 7.49 20.99
CA PRO A 142 2.21 7.03 20.82
C PRO A 142 2.32 5.75 19.97
N LEU A 143 3.40 5.62 19.20
CA LEU A 143 3.65 4.44 18.38
C LEU A 143 3.65 3.16 19.23
N ASP A 144 4.18 3.20 20.46
CA ASP A 144 4.24 2.04 21.35
C ASP A 144 2.82 1.54 21.72
N ASP A 145 1.91 2.43 22.14
CA ASP A 145 0.49 2.11 22.39
C ASP A 145 -0.19 1.51 21.15
N ARG A 146 0.08 2.08 19.97
CA ARG A 146 -0.46 1.59 18.67
C ARG A 146 0.14 0.26 18.24
N LEU A 147 1.37 -0.04 18.66
CA LEU A 147 2.02 -1.34 18.45
C LEU A 147 1.47 -2.40 19.41
N GLU A 148 1.16 -2.05 20.67
CA GLU A 148 0.54 -2.97 21.62
C GLU A 148 -0.87 -3.38 21.17
N ASP A 149 -1.74 -2.41 20.82
CA ASP A 149 -3.06 -2.70 20.24
C ASP A 149 -2.93 -3.55 18.96
N LEU A 150 -1.99 -3.22 18.08
CA LEU A 150 -1.70 -4.04 16.89
C LEU A 150 -1.37 -5.49 17.27
N PHE A 151 -0.39 -5.72 18.16
CA PHE A 151 0.02 -7.06 18.54
C PHE A 151 -1.13 -7.89 19.12
N MET A 152 -2.00 -7.28 19.93
CA MET A 152 -3.18 -7.94 20.49
C MET A 152 -4.21 -8.37 19.42
N ARG A 153 -4.21 -7.71 18.26
CA ARG A 153 -5.24 -7.86 17.20
C ARG A 153 -4.76 -8.63 15.97
N LEU A 154 -3.45 -8.82 15.78
CA LEU A 154 -2.89 -9.60 14.67
C LEU A 154 -3.34 -11.07 14.64
N GLY A 155 -3.82 -11.60 15.78
CA GLY A 155 -4.48 -12.92 15.84
C GLY A 155 -5.69 -13.02 14.91
N GLU A 156 -6.54 -11.98 14.86
CA GLU A 156 -7.75 -11.94 14.01
C GLU A 156 -7.44 -12.17 12.52
N VAL A 157 -6.29 -11.67 12.05
CA VAL A 157 -5.84 -11.82 10.65
C VAL A 157 -5.28 -13.22 10.41
N SER A 158 -4.63 -13.79 11.43
CA SER A 158 -3.90 -15.07 11.35
C SER A 158 -4.83 -16.27 11.47
N GLU A 159 -5.92 -16.15 12.23
CA GLU A 159 -6.87 -17.22 12.56
C GLU A 159 -8.17 -17.16 11.72
N ALA A 160 -8.28 -16.21 10.78
CA ALA A 160 -9.47 -15.99 9.96
C ALA A 160 -9.88 -17.22 9.13
N ALA A 161 -11.17 -17.57 9.12
CA ALA A 161 -11.65 -18.80 8.47
C ALA A 161 -11.66 -18.72 6.93
N SER A 162 -11.50 -17.52 6.35
CA SER A 162 -11.33 -17.34 4.91
C SER A 162 -10.44 -16.15 4.56
N ALA A 163 -9.84 -16.20 3.36
CA ALA A 163 -9.06 -15.09 2.81
C ALA A 163 -9.83 -13.76 2.69
N ASN A 164 -11.18 -13.81 2.60
CA ASN A 164 -12.00 -12.61 2.61
C ASN A 164 -12.07 -12.00 4.04
N GLU A 165 -12.23 -12.84 5.06
CA GLU A 165 -12.18 -12.42 6.47
C GLU A 165 -10.80 -11.89 6.85
N ALA A 166 -9.72 -12.58 6.45
CA ALA A 166 -8.35 -12.13 6.69
C ALA A 166 -8.10 -10.74 6.09
N CYS A 167 -8.53 -10.50 4.83
CA CYS A 167 -8.45 -9.20 4.19
C CYS A 167 -9.30 -8.13 4.90
N ALA A 168 -10.49 -8.49 5.39
CA ALA A 168 -11.38 -7.57 6.10
C ALA A 168 -10.85 -7.20 7.49
N ALA A 169 -10.37 -8.17 8.26
CA ALA A 169 -9.73 -7.97 9.55
C ALA A 169 -8.46 -7.10 9.41
N ALA A 170 -7.58 -7.44 8.46
CA ALA A 170 -6.39 -6.66 8.16
C ALA A 170 -6.73 -5.21 7.77
N LEU A 171 -7.69 -4.99 6.87
CA LEU A 171 -8.10 -3.64 6.49
C LEU A 171 -8.68 -2.86 7.68
N ARG A 172 -9.54 -3.49 8.48
CA ARG A 172 -10.14 -2.89 9.68
C ARG A 172 -9.06 -2.46 10.68
N ILE A 173 -8.13 -3.36 11.01
CA ILE A 173 -7.02 -3.10 11.93
C ILE A 173 -6.14 -1.95 11.41
N ALA A 174 -5.79 -1.96 10.13
CA ALA A 174 -5.02 -0.88 9.53
C ALA A 174 -5.75 0.48 9.58
N SER A 175 -7.04 0.54 9.23
CA SER A 175 -7.81 1.79 9.23
C SER A 175 -8.17 2.32 10.62
N GLU A 176 -8.26 1.47 11.65
CA GLU A 176 -8.43 1.91 13.04
C GLU A 176 -7.12 2.41 13.66
N LEU A 177 -5.98 1.77 13.34
CA LEU A 177 -4.66 2.19 13.84
C LEU A 177 -4.08 3.39 13.10
N VAL A 178 -4.37 3.54 11.80
CA VAL A 178 -3.81 4.56 10.92
C VAL A 178 -4.96 5.41 10.34
N PRO A 179 -5.15 6.67 10.79
CA PRO A 179 -6.27 7.51 10.36
C PRO A 179 -6.31 7.74 8.85
N ALA A 180 -7.35 7.23 8.19
CA ALA A 180 -7.59 7.34 6.75
C ALA A 180 -9.09 7.55 6.46
N ASP A 181 -9.43 8.20 5.35
CA ASP A 181 -10.83 8.43 4.91
C ASP A 181 -11.39 7.21 4.14
N ALA A 182 -10.50 6.43 3.51
CA ALA A 182 -10.82 5.16 2.87
C ALA A 182 -9.60 4.22 2.87
N GLY A 183 -9.84 2.96 2.55
CA GLY A 183 -8.77 1.96 2.40
C GLY A 183 -9.22 0.71 1.65
N ALA A 184 -8.27 -0.10 1.23
CA ALA A 184 -8.49 -1.30 0.45
C ALA A 184 -7.44 -2.38 0.73
N VAL A 185 -7.80 -3.64 0.48
CA VAL A 185 -6.86 -4.74 0.30
C VAL A 185 -7.12 -5.35 -1.06
N LEU A 186 -6.10 -5.34 -1.93
CA LEU A 186 -6.14 -5.88 -3.28
C LEU A 186 -5.24 -7.11 -3.36
N ILE A 187 -5.77 -8.26 -3.78
CA ILE A 187 -5.03 -9.52 -3.87
C ILE A 187 -4.87 -9.93 -5.34
N LYS A 188 -3.72 -10.50 -5.68
CA LYS A 188 -3.40 -11.03 -7.00
C LYS A 188 -4.45 -12.06 -7.44
N THR A 189 -4.91 -11.98 -8.68
CA THR A 189 -5.77 -13.02 -9.25
C THR A 189 -5.01 -14.32 -9.45
N SER A 190 -5.71 -15.46 -9.36
CA SER A 190 -5.13 -16.79 -9.68
C SER A 190 -4.70 -16.93 -11.14
N ARG A 191 -5.19 -16.05 -12.03
CA ARG A 191 -4.75 -15.93 -13.43
C ARG A 191 -3.47 -15.09 -13.60
N GLY A 192 -3.09 -14.31 -12.59
CA GLY A 192 -1.99 -13.35 -12.69
C GLY A 192 -2.28 -12.14 -13.61
N ASP A 193 -3.54 -11.90 -13.96
CA ASP A 193 -3.97 -10.81 -14.85
C ASP A 193 -4.18 -9.46 -14.13
N GLY A 194 -4.19 -9.43 -12.79
CA GLY A 194 -4.25 -8.19 -12.02
C GLY A 194 -4.35 -8.36 -10.51
N LEU A 195 -4.58 -7.23 -9.83
CA LEU A 195 -4.94 -7.11 -8.42
C LEU A 195 -6.45 -6.83 -8.32
N ARG A 196 -7.20 -7.68 -7.61
CA ARG A 196 -8.64 -7.50 -7.35
C ARG A 196 -8.87 -7.07 -5.91
N PHE A 197 -9.72 -6.07 -5.70
CA PHE A 197 -10.17 -5.67 -4.36
C PHE A 197 -10.87 -6.84 -3.64
N ARG A 198 -10.37 -7.21 -2.47
CA ARG A 198 -10.93 -8.25 -1.58
C ARG A 198 -11.63 -7.67 -0.36
N ALA A 199 -11.12 -6.56 0.16
CA ALA A 199 -11.78 -5.73 1.16
C ALA A 199 -11.66 -4.26 0.75
N ALA A 200 -12.66 -3.46 1.10
CA ALA A 200 -12.66 -2.02 0.89
C ALA A 200 -13.48 -1.31 1.99
N LEU A 201 -12.98 -0.17 2.46
CA LEU A 201 -13.56 0.66 3.51
C LEU A 201 -13.70 2.10 2.99
N GLY A 202 -14.70 2.83 3.49
CA GLY A 202 -14.98 4.21 3.09
C GLY A 202 -16.02 4.34 1.97
N PRO A 203 -16.25 5.56 1.44
CA PRO A 203 -17.44 5.89 0.63
C PRO A 203 -17.60 5.07 -0.66
N ALA A 204 -16.48 4.72 -1.31
CA ALA A 204 -16.47 3.98 -2.58
C ALA A 204 -16.53 2.44 -2.43
N SER A 205 -16.46 1.92 -1.20
CA SER A 205 -16.27 0.48 -0.91
C SER A 205 -17.11 -0.49 -1.75
N LYS A 206 -18.41 -0.21 -1.92
CA LYS A 206 -19.35 -1.07 -2.64
C LYS A 206 -19.09 -1.20 -4.14
N SER A 207 -18.45 -0.23 -4.80
CA SER A 207 -18.16 -0.28 -6.25
C SER A 207 -16.76 -0.82 -6.58
N LEU A 208 -15.94 -1.12 -5.57
CA LEU A 208 -14.55 -1.56 -5.76
C LEU A 208 -14.38 -3.08 -5.91
N LEU A 209 -15.22 -3.92 -5.29
CA LEU A 209 -15.01 -5.38 -5.23
C LEU A 209 -14.99 -6.10 -6.60
N ASP A 210 -15.70 -5.57 -7.59
CA ASP A 210 -15.67 -6.07 -8.98
C ASP A 210 -14.56 -5.45 -9.84
N THR A 211 -13.86 -4.44 -9.32
CA THR A 211 -12.79 -3.72 -10.02
C THR A 211 -11.46 -4.46 -9.91
N MET A 212 -10.59 -4.25 -10.90
CA MET A 212 -9.25 -4.84 -10.96
C MET A 212 -8.24 -3.81 -11.47
N ILE A 213 -7.07 -3.75 -10.85
CA ILE A 213 -5.92 -2.95 -11.31
C ILE A 213 -4.92 -3.91 -11.99
N PRO A 214 -4.50 -3.69 -13.25
CA PRO A 214 -3.47 -4.51 -13.89
C PRO A 214 -2.13 -4.44 -13.14
N LEU A 215 -1.33 -5.52 -13.16
CA LEU A 215 -0.08 -5.59 -12.41
C LEU A 215 0.98 -4.54 -12.82
N ASP A 216 0.87 -3.96 -14.02
CA ASP A 216 1.76 -2.91 -14.55
C ASP A 216 1.20 -1.48 -14.38
N ARG A 217 0.18 -1.28 -13.54
CA ARG A 217 -0.56 -0.02 -13.36
C ARG A 217 -0.80 0.31 -11.88
N GLY A 218 -0.95 1.59 -11.57
CA GLY A 218 -1.31 2.04 -10.22
C GLY A 218 -0.15 2.07 -9.24
N LEU A 219 -0.38 2.72 -8.09
CA LEU A 219 0.49 2.63 -6.93
C LEU A 219 0.51 1.18 -6.39
N ALA A 220 -0.66 0.54 -6.32
CA ALA A 220 -0.81 -0.89 -6.07
C ALA A 220 0.07 -1.78 -6.97
N GLY A 221 0.02 -1.64 -8.31
CA GLY A 221 0.85 -2.46 -9.20
C GLY A 221 2.35 -2.25 -8.98
N PHE A 222 2.77 -1.00 -8.70
CA PHE A 222 4.16 -0.71 -8.35
C PHE A 222 4.60 -1.39 -7.03
N VAL A 223 3.82 -1.25 -5.96
CA VAL A 223 4.10 -1.89 -4.66
C VAL A 223 4.13 -3.41 -4.79
N PHE A 224 3.21 -3.97 -5.58
CA PHE A 224 3.15 -5.39 -5.86
C PHE A 224 4.40 -5.90 -6.59
N GLN A 225 4.87 -5.20 -7.62
CA GLN A 225 6.03 -5.63 -8.40
C GLN A 225 7.35 -5.56 -7.64
N LEU A 226 7.57 -4.53 -6.81
CA LEU A 226 8.85 -4.32 -6.13
C LEU A 226 8.87 -4.82 -4.68
N GLY A 227 7.72 -5.11 -4.06
CA GLY A 227 7.66 -5.54 -2.66
C GLY A 227 8.09 -4.47 -1.65
N VAL A 228 8.06 -3.20 -2.04
CA VAL A 228 8.44 -2.03 -1.22
C VAL A 228 7.19 -1.24 -0.83
N ALA A 229 7.01 -0.95 0.45
CA ALA A 229 5.91 -0.08 0.90
C ALA A 229 6.19 1.37 0.54
N LEU A 230 5.17 2.14 0.18
CA LEU A 230 5.31 3.57 -0.14
C LEU A 230 4.25 4.44 0.52
N SER A 231 4.62 5.70 0.78
CA SER A 231 3.71 6.79 1.14
C SER A 231 3.87 7.93 0.13
N ILE A 232 2.76 8.46 -0.39
CA ILE A 232 2.69 9.50 -1.43
C ILE A 232 1.83 10.66 -0.96
N GLY A 233 2.44 11.84 -0.84
CA GLY A 233 1.77 13.07 -0.38
C GLY A 233 0.83 13.72 -1.40
N ASP A 234 1.07 13.54 -2.70
CA ASP A 234 0.19 14.01 -3.79
C ASP A 234 0.07 12.92 -4.88
N ALA A 235 -1.05 12.20 -4.85
CA ALA A 235 -1.39 11.15 -5.79
C ALA A 235 -1.86 11.68 -7.15
N LYS A 236 -2.28 12.95 -7.25
CA LYS A 236 -2.68 13.54 -8.54
C LYS A 236 -1.48 13.95 -9.39
N ARG A 237 -0.37 14.28 -8.74
CA ARG A 237 0.93 14.57 -9.38
C ARG A 237 1.76 13.33 -9.68
N ASP A 238 1.38 12.16 -9.18
CA ASP A 238 2.09 10.91 -9.47
C ASP A 238 1.52 10.23 -10.73
N GLU A 239 2.33 10.17 -11.79
CA GLU A 239 1.98 9.61 -13.10
C GLU A 239 1.55 8.13 -13.05
N ARG A 240 1.85 7.41 -11.96
CA ARG A 240 1.44 6.02 -11.76
C ARG A 240 0.00 5.90 -11.25
N HIS A 241 -0.61 6.97 -10.73
CA HIS A 241 -1.95 6.93 -10.13
C HIS A 241 -2.99 6.45 -11.16
N TYR A 242 -3.70 5.37 -10.83
CA TYR A 242 -4.65 4.75 -11.73
C TYR A 242 -6.02 5.43 -11.64
N SER A 243 -6.07 6.69 -12.09
CA SER A 243 -7.23 7.60 -12.04
C SER A 243 -8.52 7.05 -12.68
N ARG A 244 -8.48 5.90 -13.35
CA ARG A 244 -9.68 5.14 -13.75
C ARG A 244 -10.52 4.70 -12.55
N VAL A 245 -9.90 4.35 -11.42
CA VAL A 245 -10.63 3.97 -10.19
C VAL A 245 -11.35 5.18 -9.61
N ASP A 246 -10.68 6.33 -9.49
CA ASP A 246 -11.30 7.60 -9.11
C ASP A 246 -12.50 7.95 -10.02
N LYS A 247 -12.31 7.86 -11.35
CA LYS A 247 -13.36 8.13 -12.35
C LYS A 247 -14.54 7.16 -12.31
N GLN A 248 -14.30 5.88 -12.01
CA GLN A 248 -15.34 4.86 -11.91
C GLN A 248 -16.14 4.96 -10.59
N THR A 249 -15.51 5.41 -9.51
CA THR A 249 -16.11 5.49 -8.18
C THR A 249 -16.69 6.86 -7.83
N GLY A 250 -16.24 7.92 -8.53
CA GLY A 250 -16.50 9.31 -8.17
C GLY A 250 -15.68 9.81 -6.97
N TYR A 251 -14.83 8.97 -6.39
CA TYR A 251 -14.00 9.29 -5.24
C TYR A 251 -12.65 9.88 -5.69
N VAL A 252 -12.16 10.90 -5.01
CA VAL A 252 -10.97 11.66 -5.43
C VAL A 252 -9.79 11.32 -4.53
N THR A 253 -8.84 10.54 -5.06
CA THR A 253 -7.60 10.21 -4.36
C THR A 253 -6.66 11.43 -4.36
N ARG A 254 -6.17 11.80 -3.18
CA ARG A 254 -5.28 12.95 -2.93
C ARG A 254 -3.90 12.48 -2.45
N SER A 255 -3.86 11.47 -1.59
CA SER A 255 -2.64 10.89 -1.03
C SER A 255 -2.87 9.42 -0.65
N VAL A 256 -1.80 8.61 -0.71
CA VAL A 256 -1.88 7.14 -0.61
C VAL A 256 -0.69 6.59 0.19
N LEU A 257 -0.97 5.69 1.11
CA LEU A 257 -0.03 4.78 1.74
C LEU A 257 -0.35 3.38 1.23
N ALA A 258 0.61 2.70 0.61
CA ALA A 258 0.45 1.38 0.03
C ALA A 258 1.55 0.43 0.52
N ALA A 259 1.16 -0.68 1.16
CA ALA A 259 2.06 -1.68 1.75
C ALA A 259 1.90 -3.06 1.08
N PRO A 260 2.99 -3.76 0.75
CA PRO A 260 2.93 -5.04 0.06
C PRO A 260 2.49 -6.15 1.02
N VAL A 261 1.47 -6.92 0.63
CA VAL A 261 1.04 -8.11 1.35
C VAL A 261 2.01 -9.24 0.99
N ARG A 262 3.06 -9.43 1.81
CA ARG A 262 4.10 -10.45 1.65
C ARG A 262 4.59 -10.96 3.00
N ALA A 263 4.99 -12.23 3.06
CA ALA A 263 5.76 -12.76 4.18
C ALA A 263 7.27 -12.47 3.98
N ASP A 264 8.08 -12.63 5.04
CA ASP A 264 9.54 -12.43 4.99
C ASP A 264 10.26 -13.32 3.95
N GLN A 265 9.65 -14.45 3.61
CA GLN A 265 10.04 -15.32 2.51
C GLN A 265 8.78 -15.67 1.71
N GLY A 266 8.78 -15.35 0.42
CA GLY A 266 7.65 -15.60 -0.47
C GLY A 266 7.56 -14.57 -1.59
N GLY A 267 6.56 -14.73 -2.46
CA GLY A 267 6.17 -13.68 -3.40
C GLY A 267 5.33 -12.59 -2.71
N VAL A 268 5.01 -11.53 -3.44
CA VAL A 268 3.96 -10.60 -3.04
C VAL A 268 2.61 -11.19 -3.44
N TYR A 269 1.67 -11.24 -2.48
CA TYR A 269 0.31 -11.74 -2.66
C TYR A 269 -0.67 -10.64 -3.07
N GLY A 270 -0.38 -9.39 -2.70
CA GLY A 270 -1.27 -8.25 -2.90
C GLY A 270 -0.73 -6.96 -2.31
N VAL A 271 -1.63 -5.99 -2.09
CA VAL A 271 -1.32 -4.68 -1.51
C VAL A 271 -2.45 -4.27 -0.56
N LEU A 272 -2.09 -3.71 0.59
CA LEU A 272 -2.97 -2.96 1.48
C LEU A 272 -2.77 -1.47 1.21
N GLU A 273 -3.82 -0.75 0.84
CA GLU A 273 -3.80 0.69 0.59
C GLU A 273 -4.67 1.43 1.62
N LEU A 274 -4.17 2.55 2.15
CA LEU A 274 -4.90 3.53 2.95
C LEU A 274 -4.78 4.89 2.26
N ILE A 275 -5.88 5.63 2.14
CA ILE A 275 -5.92 6.84 1.32
C ILE A 275 -6.58 8.02 2.04
N ASN A 276 -6.21 9.23 1.62
CA ASN A 276 -6.83 10.48 2.05
C ASN A 276 -6.88 10.72 3.58
N PRO A 277 -5.77 10.55 4.32
CA PRO A 277 -5.71 10.80 5.76
C PRO A 277 -6.00 12.26 6.14
N PRO A 278 -6.44 12.54 7.39
CA PRO A 278 -6.75 13.89 7.87
C PRO A 278 -5.50 14.76 8.10
N ARG A 279 -4.33 14.13 8.22
CA ARG A 279 -2.98 14.72 8.23
C ARG A 279 -2.10 13.95 7.25
N PRO A 280 -0.96 14.47 6.76
CA PRO A 280 0.00 13.65 6.03
C PRO A 280 0.38 12.38 6.80
N PHE A 281 0.49 11.25 6.11
CA PHE A 281 0.99 10.01 6.68
C PHE A 281 2.42 10.21 7.18
N ASN A 282 2.74 9.66 8.35
CA ASN A 282 4.08 9.73 8.93
C ASN A 282 4.80 8.36 8.89
N ASP A 283 6.03 8.33 9.38
CA ASP A 283 6.87 7.12 9.39
C ASP A 283 6.24 6.00 10.24
N ASP A 284 5.51 6.34 11.32
CA ASP A 284 4.75 5.41 12.18
C ASP A 284 3.58 4.74 11.45
N ASP A 285 2.83 5.51 10.67
CA ASP A 285 1.70 4.99 9.88
C ASP A 285 2.18 3.95 8.86
N LEU A 286 3.32 4.23 8.21
CA LEU A 286 3.96 3.31 7.26
C LEU A 286 4.52 2.08 7.98
N GLU A 287 5.06 2.20 9.19
CA GLU A 287 5.46 1.08 10.05
C GLU A 287 4.27 0.18 10.39
N LEU A 288 3.17 0.73 10.90
CA LEU A 288 1.97 -0.01 11.30
C LEU A 288 1.30 -0.71 10.11
N ALA A 289 1.00 0.01 9.03
CA ALA A 289 0.39 -0.56 7.84
C ALA A 289 1.27 -1.64 7.17
N THR A 290 2.61 -1.49 7.21
CA THR A 290 3.53 -2.55 6.77
C THR A 290 3.41 -3.81 7.64
N ARG A 291 3.32 -3.67 8.96
CA ARG A 291 3.15 -4.82 9.87
C ARG A 291 1.83 -5.56 9.63
N VAL A 292 0.71 -4.84 9.45
CA VAL A 292 -0.58 -5.47 9.11
C VAL A 292 -0.51 -6.21 7.78
N ALA A 293 0.06 -5.59 6.75
CA ALA A 293 0.23 -6.22 5.43
C ALA A 293 1.16 -7.45 5.48
N ALA A 294 2.19 -7.44 6.33
CA ALA A 294 3.08 -8.57 6.55
C ALA A 294 2.38 -9.76 7.22
N THR A 295 1.55 -9.53 8.25
CA THR A 295 0.74 -10.60 8.88
C THR A 295 -0.26 -11.21 7.89
N LEU A 296 -0.94 -10.39 7.09
CA LEU A 296 -1.80 -10.89 6.02
C LEU A 296 -1.01 -11.68 4.96
N GLY A 297 0.24 -11.28 4.67
CA GLY A 297 1.16 -12.05 3.84
C GLY A 297 1.56 -13.40 4.46
N GLY A 298 1.69 -13.46 5.79
CA GLY A 298 1.85 -14.70 6.55
C GLY A 298 0.64 -15.63 6.43
N TYR A 299 -0.58 -15.08 6.52
CA TYR A 299 -1.82 -15.83 6.31
C TYR A 299 -1.88 -16.46 4.90
N PHE A 300 -1.63 -15.67 3.84
CA PHE A 300 -1.61 -16.21 2.48
C PHE A 300 -0.49 -17.25 2.28
N ARG A 301 0.69 -17.04 2.86
CA ARG A 301 1.76 -18.06 2.86
C ARG A 301 1.35 -19.37 3.55
N ALA A 302 0.50 -19.32 4.57
CA ALA A 302 -0.01 -20.51 5.25
C ALA A 302 -1.09 -21.24 4.43
N MET A 303 -1.81 -20.57 3.53
CA MET A 303 -2.77 -21.20 2.60
C MET A 303 -2.12 -21.85 1.37
N ASP A 304 -0.88 -21.49 1.05
CA ASP A 304 -0.10 -22.02 -0.08
C ASP A 304 0.68 -23.32 0.25
N GLN A 305 0.52 -23.88 1.45
CA GLN A 305 1.30 -25.03 1.99
C GLN A 305 0.44 -26.28 2.23
#